data_AF-E5AEI7-F1
#
_entry.id   AF-E5AEI7-F1
#
_cell.length_a   1.000
_cell.length_b   1.000
_cell.length_c   1.000
_cell.angle_alpha   90.00
_cell.angle_beta   90.00
_cell.angle_gamma   90.00
#
_symmetry.space_group_name_H-M   'P 1'
#
loop_
_entity.id
_entity.type
_entity.pdbx_description
1 polymer ?
#
loop_
_entity_poly.entity_id
_entity_poly.type
_entity_poly.pdbx_seq_one_letter_code
_entity_poly.pdbx_strand_id
1 'polypeptide(L)'
;MDREETIKLTVKSLLEVVQTGAKNIEIAIMAPGKPIEMLPVEDIEKYVENINVEKQEEAANRRPGRTPGTGTAAILTRPAPTEGPGPSA
;
A
#
# COMPACT_ATOMS: atom_id res chain seq x y z
N MET A 1 -0.50 3.96 23.12
CA MET A 1 -0.21 4.99 22.11
C MET A 1 0.03 6.28 22.84
N ASP A 2 1.11 6.96 22.52
CA ASP A 2 1.31 8.33 22.99
C ASP A 2 0.47 9.33 22.17
N ARG A 3 0.54 10.61 22.53
CA ARG A 3 -0.22 11.68 21.88
C ARG A 3 0.15 11.81 20.40
N GLU A 4 1.43 11.75 20.07
CA GLU A 4 1.92 11.99 18.71
C GLU A 4 1.58 10.81 17.79
N GLU A 5 1.76 9.58 18.27
CA GLU A 5 1.35 8.36 17.57
C GLU A 5 -0.15 8.35 17.29
N THR A 6 -0.96 8.80 18.24
CA THR A 6 -2.41 8.87 18.09
C THR A 6 -2.80 9.89 17.02
N ILE A 7 -2.21 11.10 17.06
CA ILE A 7 -2.45 12.13 16.03
C ILE A 7 -2.03 11.62 14.66
N LYS A 8 -0.83 11.05 14.54
CA LYS A 8 -0.33 10.49 13.28
C LYS A 8 -1.25 9.40 12.73
N LEU A 9 -1.75 8.50 13.59
CA LEU A 9 -2.71 7.47 13.18
C LEU A 9 -4.01 8.10 12.67
N THR A 10 -4.57 9.07 13.40
CA THR A 10 -5.79 9.79 12.99
C THR A 10 -5.61 10.46 11.62
N VAL A 11 -4.50 11.18 11.41
CA VAL A 11 -4.21 11.81 10.11
C VAL A 11 -4.07 10.76 9.00
N LYS A 12 -3.38 9.63 9.28
CA LYS A 12 -3.20 8.54 8.30
C LYS A 12 -4.54 7.96 7.86
N SER A 13 -5.46 7.74 8.80
CA SER A 13 -6.82 7.23 8.52
C SER A 13 -7.66 8.23 7.72
N LEU A 14 -7.57 9.52 8.04
CA LEU A 14 -8.31 10.56 7.29
C LEU A 14 -7.82 10.68 5.84
N LEU A 15 -6.52 10.51 5.59
CA LEU A 15 -5.92 10.54 4.25
C LEU A 15 -6.32 9.34 3.36
N GLU A 16 -7.07 8.34 3.86
CA GLU A 16 -7.63 7.28 3.01
C GLU A 16 -8.84 7.76 2.21
N VAL A 17 -9.53 8.80 2.69
CA VAL A 17 -10.77 9.32 2.09
C VAL A 17 -10.65 10.78 1.64
N VAL A 18 -9.68 11.54 2.14
CA VAL A 18 -9.44 12.93 1.77
C VAL A 18 -8.40 13.02 0.65
N GLN A 19 -8.85 13.31 -0.57
CA GLN A 19 -7.98 13.44 -1.75
C GLN A 19 -7.28 14.80 -1.86
N THR A 20 -7.80 15.82 -1.19
CA THR A 20 -7.40 17.24 -1.31
C THR A 20 -6.36 17.70 -0.29
N GLY A 21 -5.85 16.81 0.57
CA GLY A 21 -4.77 17.09 1.52
C GLY A 21 -5.19 17.82 2.82
N ALA A 22 -4.20 18.30 3.57
CA ALA A 22 -4.30 18.79 4.97
C ALA A 22 -5.34 19.91 5.21
N LYS A 23 -5.59 20.77 4.21
CA LYS A 23 -6.45 21.96 4.35
C LYS A 23 -7.94 21.69 4.60
N ASN A 24 -8.36 20.42 4.49
CA ASN A 24 -9.74 19.99 4.75
C ASN A 24 -9.88 19.22 6.07
N ILE A 25 -8.82 19.21 6.89
CA ILE A 25 -8.75 18.47 8.14
C ILE A 25 -8.63 19.46 9.29
N GLU A 26 -9.55 19.38 10.24
CA GLU A 26 -9.45 20.04 11.54
C GLU A 26 -9.43 18.98 12.63
N ILE A 27 -8.50 19.11 13.59
CA ILE A 27 -8.34 18.15 14.68
C ILE A 27 -8.44 18.88 16.02
N ALA A 28 -9.38 18.43 16.84
CA ALA A 28 -9.51 18.85 18.24
C ALA A 28 -9.04 17.72 19.15
N ILE A 29 -8.13 18.04 20.07
CA ILE A 29 -7.55 17.11 21.02
C ILE A 29 -8.24 17.30 22.36
N MET A 30 -8.78 16.21 22.89
CA MET A 30 -9.46 16.17 24.18
C MET A 30 -8.67 15.27 25.14
N ALA A 31 -8.46 15.74 26.35
CA ALA A 31 -7.79 14.96 27.41
C ALA A 31 -8.45 15.23 28.77
N PRO A 32 -8.47 14.25 29.70
CA PRO A 32 -9.08 14.42 31.01
C PRO A 32 -8.49 15.62 31.76
N GLY A 33 -9.36 16.50 32.25
CA GLY A 33 -8.96 17.68 33.03
C GLY A 33 -8.23 18.77 32.23
N LYS A 34 -8.15 18.66 30.90
CA LYS A 34 -7.57 19.68 30.01
C LYS A 34 -8.65 20.33 29.15
N PRO A 35 -8.51 21.62 28.81
CA PRO A 35 -9.35 22.25 27.80
C PRO A 35 -9.14 21.56 26.44
N ILE A 36 -10.14 21.68 25.56
CA ILE A 36 -10.03 21.24 24.18
C ILE A 36 -8.96 22.09 23.50
N GLU A 37 -8.02 21.42 22.83
CA GLU A 37 -6.92 22.04 22.09
C GLU A 37 -7.12 21.81 20.59
N MET A 38 -7.15 22.86 19.79
CA MET A 38 -7.14 22.72 18.33
C MET A 38 -5.70 22.52 17.86
N LEU A 39 -5.45 21.48 17.08
CA LEU A 39 -4.14 21.25 16.49
C LEU A 39 -3.90 22.28 15.37
N PRO A 40 -2.76 23.00 15.36
CA PRO A 40 -2.44 23.94 14.30
C PRO A 40 -2.39 23.27 12.93
N VAL A 41 -2.84 23.98 11.89
CA VAL A 41 -2.87 23.44 10.51
C VAL A 41 -1.45 23.13 10.04
N GLU A 42 -0.46 23.90 10.46
CA GLU A 42 0.95 23.71 10.14
C GLU A 42 1.49 22.38 10.67
N ASP A 43 0.98 21.92 11.81
CA ASP A 43 1.36 20.63 12.38
C ASP A 43 0.67 19.49 11.64
N ILE A 44 -0.61 19.67 11.25
CA ILE A 44 -1.32 18.73 10.37
C ILE A 44 -0.58 18.56 9.04
N GLU A 45 -0.13 19.66 8.43
CA GLU A 45 0.65 19.64 7.18
C GLU A 45 1.93 18.81 7.32
N LYS A 46 2.69 18.98 8.40
CA LYS A 46 3.88 18.16 8.69
C LYS A 46 3.56 16.68 8.83
N TYR A 47 2.49 16.33 9.55
CA TYR A 47 2.07 14.93 9.68
C TYR A 47 1.68 14.34 8.32
N VAL A 48 0.94 15.08 7.49
CA VAL A 48 0.55 14.66 6.14
C VAL A 48 1.77 14.43 5.25
N GLU A 49 2.75 15.34 5.28
CA GLU A 49 4.00 15.20 4.53
C GLU A 49 4.77 13.95 4.95
N ASN A 50 5.00 13.76 6.25
CA ASN A 50 5.71 12.59 6.79
C ASN A 50 4.99 11.27 6.41
N ILE A 51 3.67 11.23 6.51
CA ILE A 51 2.87 10.04 6.14
C ILE A 51 2.99 9.74 4.64
N ASN A 52 3.01 10.76 3.79
CA ASN A 52 3.16 10.56 2.35
C ASN A 52 4.53 10.02 1.98
N VAL A 53 5.60 10.50 2.64
CA VAL A 53 6.96 9.97 2.49
C VAL A 53 7.01 8.50 2.93
N GLU A 54 6.52 8.19 4.13
CA GLU A 54 6.50 6.81 4.65
C GLU A 54 5.71 5.87 3.75
N LYS A 55 4.55 6.29 3.22
CA LYS A 55 3.77 5.48 2.27
C LYS A 55 4.55 5.18 0.98
N GLN A 56 5.32 6.14 0.47
CA GLN A 56 6.16 5.94 -0.70
C GLN A 56 7.32 4.98 -0.41
N GLU A 57 7.97 5.11 0.74
CA GLU A 57 9.06 4.23 1.17
C GLU A 57 8.57 2.80 1.44
N GLU A 58 7.43 2.62 2.09
CA GLU A 58 6.81 1.31 2.29
C GLU A 58 6.47 0.64 0.95
N ALA A 59 5.95 1.39 -0.02
CA ALA A 59 5.70 0.88 -1.37
C ALA A 59 7.00 0.54 -2.12
N ALA A 60 8.05 1.34 -1.94
CA ALA A 60 9.35 1.11 -2.55
C ALA A 60 10.09 -0.09 -1.94
N ASN A 61 9.94 -0.34 -0.64
CA ASN A 61 10.51 -1.51 0.05
C ASN A 61 9.67 -2.77 -0.17
N ARG A 62 8.37 -2.63 -0.46
CA ARG A 62 7.55 -3.69 -1.07
C ARG A 62 7.82 -3.81 -2.57
N ARG A 63 9.10 -3.90 -2.98
CA ARG A 63 9.39 -4.48 -4.30
C ARG A 63 8.89 -5.92 -4.29
N PRO A 64 8.12 -6.38 -5.29
CA PRO A 64 7.87 -7.80 -5.47
C PRO A 64 9.18 -8.45 -5.94
N GLY A 65 10.08 -8.71 -4.99
CA GLY A 65 11.20 -9.61 -5.15
C GLY A 65 10.71 -11.05 -5.14
N ARG A 66 9.93 -11.44 -6.15
CA ARG A 66 9.86 -12.83 -6.58
C ARG A 66 10.74 -12.93 -7.81
N THR A 67 11.91 -13.52 -7.62
CA THR A 67 13.00 -13.66 -8.58
C THR A 67 12.56 -14.29 -9.91
N PRO A 68 13.19 -13.89 -11.03
CA PRO A 68 13.12 -14.63 -12.29
C PRO A 68 14.03 -15.87 -12.24
N GLY A 69 13.46 -17.05 -12.49
CA GLY A 69 14.21 -18.26 -12.84
C GLY A 69 13.92 -19.51 -12.00
N THR A 70 13.93 -20.64 -12.74
CA THR A 70 14.13 -22.05 -12.34
C THR A 70 12.99 -22.84 -11.67
N GLY A 71 12.32 -23.69 -12.47
CA GLY A 71 11.62 -24.85 -11.91
C GLY A 71 10.43 -25.45 -12.67
N THR A 72 10.43 -25.58 -14.00
CA THR A 72 9.66 -26.66 -14.63
C THR A 72 10.63 -27.61 -15.30
N ALA A 73 11.06 -28.59 -14.50
CA ALA A 73 11.72 -29.79 -14.98
C ALA A 73 10.87 -30.45 -16.08
N ALA A 74 11.58 -30.97 -17.07
CA ALA A 74 11.06 -31.69 -18.22
C ALA A 74 9.94 -32.67 -17.87
N ILE A 75 8.82 -32.60 -18.60
CA ILE A 75 8.00 -33.78 -18.90
C ILE A 75 7.96 -33.91 -20.42
N LEU A 76 8.94 -34.66 -20.91
CA LEU A 76 9.02 -35.21 -22.25
C LEU A 76 8.19 -36.51 -22.26
N THR A 77 6.95 -36.50 -22.74
CA THR A 77 6.16 -37.70 -23.13
C THR A 77 4.84 -37.22 -23.74
N ARG A 78 4.36 -37.58 -24.94
CA ARG A 78 4.60 -38.64 -25.95
C ARG A 78 4.34 -38.03 -27.34
N PRO A 79 4.91 -38.54 -28.45
CA PRO A 79 4.48 -38.15 -29.78
C PRO A 79 3.05 -38.68 -30.04
N ALA A 80 2.23 -37.85 -30.67
CA ALA A 80 0.91 -38.21 -31.18
C ALA A 80 1.01 -39.33 -32.23
N PRO A 81 0.03 -40.26 -32.33
CA PRO A 81 0.00 -41.18 -33.44
C PRO A 81 -0.31 -40.39 -34.71
N THR A 82 0.62 -40.42 -35.66
CA THR A 82 0.36 -39.97 -37.03
C THR A 82 -0.75 -40.84 -37.60
N GLU A 83 -1.94 -40.25 -37.85
CA GLU A 83 -2.92 -40.82 -38.77
C GLU A 83 -2.19 -41.11 -40.09
N GLY A 84 -2.10 -42.40 -40.43
CA GLY A 84 -1.62 -42.81 -41.74
C GLY A 84 -2.60 -42.31 -42.82
N PRO A 85 -2.12 -41.99 -44.03
CA PRO A 85 -3.01 -41.68 -45.12
C PRO A 85 -3.69 -42.99 -45.54
N GLY A 86 -5.02 -43.03 -45.41
CA GLY A 86 -5.85 -43.99 -46.12
C GLY A 86 -5.67 -43.86 -47.64
N PRO A 87 -5.99 -44.92 -48.40
CA PRO A 87 -5.41 -45.17 -49.72
C PRO A 87 -5.90 -44.19 -50.78
N SER A 88 -5.00 -43.80 -51.68
CA SER A 88 -5.37 -43.35 -53.02
C SER A 88 -5.31 -44.53 -53.98
N ALA A 89 -6.40 -44.71 -54.72
CA ALA A 89 -6.65 -45.64 -55.82
C ALA A 89 -6.95 -47.10 -55.47
#